data_AF-A0A1V6G4H9-F1
#
_entry.id   AF-A0A1V6G4H9-F1
#
_cell.length_a   1.000
_cell.length_b   1.000
_cell.length_c   1.000
_cell.angle_alpha   90.00
_cell.angle_beta   90.00
_cell.angle_gamma   90.00
#
_symmetry.space_group_name_H-M   'P 1'
#
loop_
_entity.id
_entity.type
_entity.pdbx_description
1 polymer ?
#
loop_
_entity_poly.entity_id
_entity_poly.type
_entity_poly.pdbx_seq_one_letter_code
_entity_poly.pdbx_strand_id
1 'polypeptide(L)'
;MKRLFRIVIPLLTIMAVAVIAWSAGALRINLEAVKNPQLLLKILERMDYQQDDILAYLSTDDYVLSDPGLTVGSSSAAKLKISNTWYMINGVMYYVASAETAPVDTIPQNKYGAWALEVGTDGTIDEIGATDNATGYASAALAVAGLPAVQADHARLGYATVIKSDGEFTGGTTEWTAAGVTAVYVDLLPTAKLSSDLISRGK
;
A
#
# COMPACT_ATOMS: atom_id res chain seq x y z
N MET A 1 -42.45 1.79 -48.99
CA MET A 1 -41.16 1.62 -48.26
C MET A 1 -40.54 2.94 -47.75
N LYS A 2 -41.28 4.05 -47.56
CA LYS A 2 -40.72 5.33 -47.04
C LYS A 2 -41.25 5.75 -45.65
N ARG A 3 -42.16 4.98 -45.04
CA ARG A 3 -42.74 5.28 -43.71
C ARG A 3 -42.18 4.45 -42.56
N LEU A 4 -41.48 3.34 -42.84
CA LEU A 4 -40.81 2.53 -41.81
C LEU A 4 -39.47 3.13 -41.35
N PHE A 5 -38.81 3.95 -42.18
CA PHE A 5 -37.50 4.55 -41.88
C PHE A 5 -37.55 5.76 -40.93
N ARG A 6 -38.75 6.30 -40.62
CA ARG A 6 -38.90 7.46 -39.72
C ARG A 6 -39.10 7.09 -38.24
N ILE A 7 -39.32 5.82 -37.92
CA ILE A 7 -39.56 5.35 -36.53
C ILE A 7 -38.35 4.60 -35.97
N VAL A 8 -37.51 4.01 -36.83
CA VAL A 8 -36.36 3.19 -36.39
C VAL A 8 -35.18 4.04 -35.89
N ILE A 9 -34.97 5.23 -36.46
CA ILE A 9 -33.87 6.14 -36.06
C ILE A 9 -34.05 6.69 -34.62
N PRO A 10 -35.23 7.19 -34.19
CA PRO A 10 -35.39 7.64 -32.81
C PRO A 10 -35.39 6.48 -31.79
N LEU A 11 -35.79 5.26 -32.18
CA LEU A 11 -35.73 4.11 -31.29
C LEU A 11 -34.29 3.66 -30.97
N LEU A 12 -33.39 3.72 -31.95
CA LEU A 12 -31.97 3.42 -31.74
C LEU A 12 -31.26 4.47 -30.88
N THR A 13 -31.66 5.75 -30.99
CA THR A 13 -31.10 6.82 -30.14
C THR A 13 -31.61 6.73 -28.70
N ILE A 14 -32.88 6.34 -28.50
CA ILE A 14 -33.44 6.12 -27.17
C ILE A 14 -32.85 4.84 -26.52
N MET A 15 -32.57 3.79 -27.32
CA MET A 15 -31.89 2.60 -26.81
C MET A 15 -30.42 2.84 -26.44
N ALA A 16 -29.70 3.71 -27.14
CA ALA A 16 -28.34 4.09 -26.76
C ALA A 16 -28.29 4.86 -25.42
N VAL A 17 -29.39 5.54 -25.04
CA VAL A 17 -29.54 6.23 -23.76
C VAL A 17 -29.85 5.27 -22.60
N ALA A 18 -30.37 4.06 -22.88
CA ALA A 18 -30.84 3.14 -21.84
C ALA A 18 -29.75 2.18 -21.28
N VAL A 19 -28.61 2.01 -21.96
CA VAL A 19 -27.66 0.92 -21.61
C VAL A 19 -26.53 1.36 -20.66
N ILE A 20 -26.33 2.66 -20.39
CA ILE A 20 -25.22 3.15 -19.53
C ILE A 20 -25.62 3.22 -18.03
N ALA A 21 -26.76 2.62 -17.65
CA ALA A 21 -27.29 2.69 -16.29
C ALA A 21 -27.28 1.33 -15.59
N TRP A 22 -26.19 0.55 -15.64
CA TRP A 22 -26.07 -0.59 -14.72
C TRP A 22 -24.64 -1.06 -14.45
N SER A 23 -23.85 -0.24 -13.75
CA SER A 23 -22.88 -0.64 -12.72
C SER A 23 -22.09 0.60 -12.27
N ALA A 24 -22.24 0.97 -11.00
CA ALA A 24 -21.39 1.90 -10.24
C ALA A 24 -20.86 3.16 -10.98
N GLY A 25 -21.69 4.21 -11.07
CA GLY A 25 -21.24 5.56 -11.43
C GLY A 25 -21.78 6.06 -12.77
N ALA A 26 -23.00 6.60 -12.78
CA ALA A 26 -23.58 7.21 -13.98
C ALA A 26 -22.83 8.51 -14.33
N LEU A 27 -22.01 8.47 -15.39
CA LEU A 27 -21.38 9.64 -15.97
C LEU A 27 -22.41 10.43 -16.78
N ARG A 28 -22.61 11.71 -16.45
CA ARG A 28 -23.50 12.61 -17.19
C ARG A 28 -22.82 13.07 -18.48
N ILE A 29 -23.00 12.32 -19.57
CA ILE A 29 -22.59 12.78 -20.90
C ILE A 29 -23.62 13.82 -21.37
N ASN A 30 -23.16 15.03 -21.69
CA ASN A 30 -24.02 16.09 -22.20
C ASN A 30 -24.64 15.64 -23.54
N LEU A 31 -25.93 15.90 -23.74
CA LEU A 31 -26.66 15.58 -24.97
C LEU A 31 -25.98 16.15 -26.24
N GLU A 32 -25.28 17.28 -26.12
CA GLU A 32 -24.50 17.87 -27.22
C GLU A 32 -23.26 17.04 -27.59
N ALA A 33 -22.63 16.36 -26.62
CA ALA A 33 -21.55 15.42 -26.89
C ALA A 33 -22.06 14.15 -27.57
N VAL A 34 -23.28 13.70 -27.24
CA VAL A 34 -23.93 12.54 -27.89
C VAL A 34 -24.29 12.83 -29.35
N LYS A 35 -24.64 14.07 -29.68
CA LYS A 35 -24.94 14.51 -31.05
C LYS A 35 -23.71 14.74 -31.90
N ASN A 36 -22.53 14.91 -31.30
CA ASN A 36 -21.27 15.10 -32.00
C ASN A 36 -20.39 13.85 -31.85
N PRO A 37 -20.35 12.95 -32.85
CA PRO A 37 -19.65 11.68 -32.73
C PRO A 37 -18.14 11.84 -32.46
N GLN A 38 -17.54 12.96 -32.87
CA GLN A 38 -16.13 13.25 -32.62
C GLN A 38 -15.86 13.68 -31.17
N LEU A 39 -16.82 14.36 -30.53
CA LEU A 39 -16.71 14.71 -29.11
C LEU A 39 -17.00 13.49 -28.23
N LEU A 40 -17.97 12.65 -28.62
CA LEU A 40 -18.23 11.39 -27.94
C LEU A 40 -17.01 10.46 -28.00
N LEU A 41 -16.42 10.29 -29.19
CA LEU A 41 -15.23 9.46 -29.37
C LEU A 41 -14.07 9.94 -28.49
N LYS A 42 -13.78 11.24 -28.46
CA LYS A 42 -12.74 11.82 -27.59
C LYS A 42 -13.00 11.62 -26.10
N ILE A 43 -14.27 11.66 -25.68
CA ILE A 43 -14.64 11.41 -24.28
C ILE A 43 -14.42 9.93 -23.94
N LEU A 44 -14.83 9.02 -24.83
CA LEU A 44 -14.64 7.58 -24.66
C LEU A 44 -13.15 7.21 -24.66
N GLU A 45 -12.36 7.73 -25.60
CA GLU A 45 -10.91 7.50 -25.67
C GLU A 45 -10.20 7.99 -24.39
N ARG A 46 -10.61 9.14 -23.85
CA ARG A 46 -10.06 9.66 -22.59
C ARG A 46 -10.44 8.78 -21.40
N MET A 47 -11.64 8.22 -21.37
CA MET A 47 -12.09 7.32 -20.30
C MET A 47 -11.36 5.98 -20.34
N ASP A 48 -11.16 5.43 -21.53
CA ASP A 48 -10.42 4.19 -21.75
C ASP A 48 -8.97 4.35 -21.25
N TYR A 49 -8.32 5.45 -21.64
CA TYR A 49 -6.98 5.79 -21.15
C TYR A 49 -6.91 5.94 -19.63
N GLN A 50 -7.93 6.53 -18.99
CA GLN A 50 -7.99 6.63 -17.53
C GLN A 50 -8.17 5.28 -16.85
N GLN A 51 -8.96 4.37 -17.43
CA GLN A 51 -9.10 3.02 -16.89
C GLN A 51 -7.81 2.22 -17.04
N ASP A 52 -7.17 2.28 -18.21
CA ASP A 52 -5.90 1.59 -18.46
C ASP A 52 -4.78 2.11 -17.54
N ASP A 53 -4.66 3.42 -17.34
CA ASP A 53 -3.69 3.99 -16.40
C ASP A 53 -3.99 3.56 -14.95
N ILE A 54 -5.26 3.52 -14.53
CA ILE A 54 -5.65 3.06 -13.19
C ILE A 54 -5.36 1.56 -13.02
N LEU A 55 -5.65 0.75 -14.04
CA LEU A 55 -5.41 -0.70 -14.02
C LEU A 55 -3.92 -1.02 -14.03
N ALA A 56 -3.13 -0.36 -14.88
CA ALA A 56 -1.68 -0.51 -14.92
C ALA A 56 -1.06 -0.17 -13.57
N TYR A 57 -1.53 0.92 -12.96
CA TYR A 57 -1.06 1.38 -11.66
C TYR A 57 -1.41 0.44 -10.50
N LEU A 58 -2.63 -0.11 -10.51
CA LEU A 58 -3.03 -1.11 -9.52
C LEU A 58 -2.35 -2.46 -9.75
N SER A 59 -1.82 -2.72 -10.96
CA SER A 59 -1.30 -4.03 -11.35
C SER A 59 0.17 -4.30 -11.02
N THR A 60 0.98 -3.29 -10.67
CA THR A 60 2.45 -3.47 -10.54
C THR A 60 3.05 -3.04 -9.22
N ASP A 61 2.33 -2.31 -8.37
CA ASP A 61 2.89 -1.78 -7.13
C ASP A 61 2.57 -2.69 -5.93
N ASP A 62 3.56 -2.86 -5.05
CA ASP A 62 3.44 -3.57 -3.78
C ASP A 62 3.16 -2.55 -2.66
N TYR A 63 2.02 -2.69 -1.98
CA TYR A 63 1.63 -1.72 -0.94
C TYR A 63 0.62 -2.29 0.05
N VAL A 64 0.53 -1.64 1.20
CA VAL A 64 -0.39 -1.98 2.28
C VAL A 64 -1.72 -1.25 2.11
N LEU A 65 -2.84 -1.96 2.29
CA LEU A 65 -4.21 -1.43 2.14
C LEU A 65 -4.87 -1.04 3.45
N SER A 66 -4.38 -1.54 4.57
CA SER A 66 -4.92 -1.29 5.92
C SER A 66 -3.79 -1.06 6.90
N ASP A 67 -4.05 -0.34 7.99
CA ASP A 67 -3.08 -0.15 9.06
C ASP A 67 -2.56 -1.51 9.61
N PRO A 68 -1.24 -1.77 9.54
CA PRO A 68 -0.65 -2.98 10.10
C PRO A 68 -0.70 -3.04 11.63
N GLY A 69 -0.85 -1.90 12.31
CA GLY A 69 -0.92 -1.83 13.76
C GLY A 69 0.32 -2.41 14.44
N LEU A 70 1.50 -1.99 13.99
CA LEU A 70 2.79 -2.43 14.49
C LEU A 70 2.95 -2.03 15.96
N THR A 71 3.20 -3.03 16.81
CA THR A 71 3.33 -2.81 18.26
C THR A 71 4.18 -3.90 18.91
N VAL A 72 4.32 -3.85 20.23
CA VAL A 72 4.99 -4.89 21.01
C VAL A 72 4.18 -6.18 21.03
N GLY A 73 4.88 -7.32 21.03
CA GLY A 73 4.31 -8.65 21.15
C GLY A 73 3.45 -8.81 22.39
N SER A 74 2.27 -9.40 22.19
CA SER A 74 1.33 -9.79 23.24
C SER A 74 1.61 -11.17 23.81
N SER A 75 2.18 -12.08 23.01
CA SER A 75 2.63 -13.40 23.51
C SER A 75 3.99 -13.33 24.18
N SER A 76 4.83 -12.39 23.74
CA SER A 76 6.13 -12.08 24.31
C SER A 76 6.50 -10.64 24.05
N ALA A 77 6.84 -9.90 25.10
CA ALA A 77 7.27 -8.51 24.98
C ALA A 77 8.65 -8.35 24.29
N ALA A 78 9.34 -9.44 23.95
CA ALA A 78 10.58 -9.44 23.16
C ALA A 78 10.32 -9.52 21.63
N LYS A 79 9.06 -9.63 21.20
CA LYS A 79 8.65 -9.70 19.80
C LYS A 79 7.99 -8.42 19.33
N LEU A 80 7.94 -8.25 18.01
CA LEU A 80 7.12 -7.27 17.30
C LEU A 80 5.84 -7.94 16.82
N LYS A 81 4.72 -7.23 16.92
CA LYS A 81 3.39 -7.71 16.52
C LYS A 81 2.83 -6.86 15.41
N ILE A 82 2.18 -7.53 14.46
CA ILE A 82 1.24 -6.91 13.53
C ILE A 82 -0.19 -7.38 13.81
N SER A 83 -1.14 -6.53 13.45
CA SER A 83 -2.56 -6.87 13.35
C SER A 83 -2.85 -7.63 12.06
N ASN A 84 -4.10 -7.99 11.83
CA ASN A 84 -4.50 -8.50 10.53
C ASN A 84 -4.43 -7.40 9.48
N THR A 85 -3.90 -7.71 8.31
CA THR A 85 -3.57 -6.69 7.30
C THR A 85 -3.86 -7.17 5.90
N TRP A 86 -4.47 -6.29 5.10
CA TRP A 86 -4.60 -6.46 3.66
C TRP A 86 -3.46 -5.76 2.94
N TYR A 87 -2.92 -6.42 1.93
CA TYR A 87 -1.82 -5.88 1.12
C TYR A 87 -1.98 -6.30 -0.34
N MET A 88 -1.30 -5.59 -1.22
CA MET A 88 -1.24 -5.83 -2.64
C MET A 88 0.20 -6.19 -3.00
N ILE A 89 0.39 -7.25 -3.78
CA ILE A 89 1.68 -7.56 -4.43
C ILE A 89 1.41 -7.85 -5.90
N ASN A 90 2.08 -7.11 -6.80
CA ASN A 90 1.91 -7.24 -8.25
C ASN A 90 0.41 -7.29 -8.68
N GLY A 91 -0.41 -6.41 -8.10
CA GLY A 91 -1.84 -6.33 -8.39
C GLY A 91 -2.73 -7.47 -7.87
N VAL A 92 -2.16 -8.40 -7.11
CA VAL A 92 -2.92 -9.45 -6.42
C VAL A 92 -3.10 -9.05 -4.96
N MET A 93 -4.35 -9.08 -4.49
CA MET A 93 -4.69 -8.76 -3.11
C MET A 93 -4.49 -9.99 -2.22
N TYR A 94 -3.79 -9.78 -1.12
CA TYR A 94 -3.50 -10.79 -0.12
C TYR A 94 -3.96 -10.34 1.27
N TYR A 95 -3.99 -11.32 2.17
CA TYR A 95 -4.34 -11.15 3.57
C TYR A 95 -3.32 -11.86 4.44
N VAL A 96 -2.83 -11.17 5.47
CA VAL A 96 -2.01 -11.77 6.52
C VAL A 96 -2.75 -11.65 7.85
N ALA A 97 -2.82 -12.76 8.56
CA ALA A 97 -3.37 -12.78 9.91
C ALA A 97 -2.38 -12.12 10.89
N SER A 98 -2.87 -11.75 12.07
CA SER A 98 -2.00 -11.22 13.12
C SER A 98 -0.89 -12.22 13.44
N ALA A 99 0.34 -11.73 13.47
CA ALA A 99 1.55 -12.50 13.69
C ALA A 99 2.51 -11.73 14.60
N GLU A 100 3.41 -12.49 15.24
CA GLU A 100 4.49 -11.93 16.05
C GLU A 100 5.83 -12.50 15.61
N THR A 101 6.80 -11.64 15.35
CA THR A 101 8.15 -12.03 14.94
C THR A 101 9.20 -11.45 15.89
N ALA A 102 10.28 -12.19 16.08
CA ALA A 102 11.37 -11.82 16.96
C ALA A 102 12.53 -11.25 16.12
N PRO A 103 13.04 -10.05 16.44
CA PRO A 103 14.27 -9.58 15.83
C PRO A 103 15.46 -10.47 16.19
N VAL A 104 16.46 -10.55 15.32
CA VAL A 104 17.64 -11.40 15.56
C VAL A 104 18.91 -10.65 15.99
N ASP A 105 19.04 -9.37 15.66
CA ASP A 105 20.28 -8.62 15.89
C ASP A 105 20.44 -8.15 17.34
N THR A 106 21.69 -7.89 17.74
CA THR A 106 22.01 -7.20 18.99
C THR A 106 22.46 -5.77 18.72
N ILE A 107 21.91 -4.81 19.45
CA ILE A 107 22.25 -3.39 19.38
C ILE A 107 23.11 -3.01 20.58
N PRO A 108 24.29 -2.43 20.37
CA PRO A 108 25.15 -1.97 21.47
C PRO A 108 24.46 -0.93 22.36
N GLN A 109 24.89 -0.86 23.62
CA GLN A 109 24.40 0.13 24.57
C GLN A 109 24.53 1.56 24.01
N ASN A 110 23.51 2.39 24.25
CA ASN A 110 23.44 3.79 23.80
C ASN A 110 23.54 3.98 22.28
N LYS A 111 23.20 2.94 21.51
CA LYS A 111 23.05 3.01 20.05
C LYS A 111 21.61 2.72 19.63
N TYR A 112 21.29 3.19 18.44
CA TYR A 112 20.02 2.92 17.79
C TYR A 112 20.11 1.70 16.88
N GLY A 113 19.06 0.89 16.88
CA GLY A 113 18.81 -0.15 15.89
C GLY A 113 17.45 0.02 15.24
N ALA A 114 17.24 -0.64 14.11
CA ALA A 114 15.96 -0.66 13.44
C ALA A 114 15.67 -2.02 12.79
N TRP A 115 14.38 -2.34 12.70
CA TRP A 115 13.87 -3.52 12.01
C TRP A 115 12.61 -3.16 11.24
N ALA A 116 12.56 -3.50 9.95
CA ALA A 116 11.34 -3.45 9.16
C ALA A 116 10.63 -4.80 9.21
N LEU A 117 9.30 -4.77 9.11
CA LEU A 117 8.51 -5.97 8.87
C LEU A 117 7.97 -5.95 7.45
N GLU A 118 8.16 -7.05 6.74
CA GLU A 118 7.69 -7.24 5.37
C GLU A 118 6.83 -8.49 5.28
N VAL A 119 5.96 -8.53 4.27
CA VAL A 119 5.14 -9.70 3.99
C VAL A 119 5.22 -10.02 2.51
N GLY A 120 5.55 -11.28 2.22
CA GLY A 120 5.63 -11.82 0.86
C GLY A 120 4.31 -12.43 0.39
N THR A 121 4.32 -12.95 -0.84
CA THR A 121 3.18 -13.68 -1.43
C THR A 121 2.83 -15.00 -0.72
N ASP A 122 3.74 -15.52 0.11
CA ASP A 122 3.55 -16.71 0.93
C ASP A 122 2.81 -16.42 2.26
N GLY A 123 2.60 -15.14 2.59
CA GLY A 123 1.97 -14.69 3.82
C GLY A 123 2.85 -14.81 5.06
N THR A 124 4.15 -15.05 4.90
CA THR A 124 5.12 -15.04 6.00
C THR A 124 5.49 -13.60 6.34
N ILE A 125 5.67 -13.31 7.63
CA ILE A 125 6.22 -12.02 8.07
C ILE A 125 7.73 -12.15 8.23
N ASP A 126 8.45 -11.41 7.40
CA ASP A 126 9.89 -11.32 7.44
C ASP A 126 10.32 -10.11 8.27
N GLU A 127 11.27 -10.35 9.16
CA GLU A 127 11.96 -9.31 9.90
C GLU A 127 13.24 -8.95 9.15
N ILE A 128 13.41 -7.66 8.86
CA ILE A 128 14.55 -7.12 8.11
C ILE A 128 15.29 -6.08 8.97
N GLY A 129 16.42 -6.48 9.53
CA GLY A 129 17.31 -5.60 10.30
C GLY A 129 18.02 -4.55 9.46
N ALA A 130 18.27 -3.38 10.05
CA ALA A 130 19.17 -2.41 9.48
C ALA A 130 20.60 -2.95 9.45
N THR A 131 21.31 -2.66 8.36
CA THR A 131 22.57 -3.32 7.99
C THR A 131 23.63 -3.29 9.10
N ASP A 132 23.73 -2.18 9.83
CA ASP A 132 24.76 -1.96 10.85
C ASP A 132 24.23 -2.08 12.28
N ASN A 133 23.08 -2.73 12.50
CA ASN A 133 22.49 -2.97 13.82
C ASN A 133 23.53 -3.47 14.85
N ALA A 134 24.40 -4.41 14.45
CA ALA A 134 25.46 -4.97 15.28
C ALA A 134 26.49 -3.95 15.80
N THR A 135 26.74 -2.87 15.04
CA THR A 135 27.63 -1.77 15.48
C THR A 135 26.84 -0.59 16.05
N GLY A 136 25.56 -0.49 15.68
CA GLY A 136 24.59 0.48 16.15
C GLY A 136 24.75 1.87 15.51
N TYR A 137 23.61 2.54 15.35
CA TYR A 137 23.54 3.87 14.76
C TYR A 137 23.56 4.98 15.82
N ALA A 138 24.01 6.17 15.43
CA ALA A 138 24.04 7.34 16.32
C ALA A 138 22.67 8.00 16.53
N SER A 139 21.69 7.71 15.66
CA SER A 139 20.32 8.22 15.77
C SER A 139 19.32 7.25 15.16
N ALA A 140 18.05 7.36 15.57
CA ALA A 140 16.96 6.56 14.99
C ALA A 140 16.82 6.78 13.48
N ALA A 141 16.98 8.02 13.01
CA ALA A 141 16.87 8.34 11.57
C ALA A 141 17.95 7.64 10.74
N LEU A 142 19.18 7.53 11.26
CA LEU A 142 20.25 6.79 10.61
C LEU A 142 19.99 5.27 10.61
N ALA A 143 19.41 4.75 11.70
CA ALA A 143 19.01 3.34 11.75
C ALA A 143 17.94 3.01 10.71
N VAL A 144 16.91 3.85 10.59
CA VAL A 144 15.86 3.70 9.56
C VAL A 144 16.44 3.81 8.16
N ALA A 145 17.36 4.74 7.91
CA ALA A 145 18.05 4.86 6.62
C ALA A 145 18.97 3.67 6.31
N GLY A 146 19.39 2.92 7.33
CA GLY A 146 20.17 1.69 7.21
C GLY A 146 19.35 0.44 6.89
N LEU A 147 18.01 0.55 6.88
CA LEU A 147 17.13 -0.53 6.43
C LEU A 147 17.34 -0.78 4.94
N PRO A 148 17.51 -2.05 4.52
CA PRO A 148 17.55 -2.42 3.11
C PRO A 148 16.31 -1.94 2.34
N ALA A 149 16.41 -1.93 1.01
CA ALA A 149 15.23 -1.80 0.17
C ALA A 149 14.26 -2.96 0.42
N VAL A 150 12.96 -2.72 0.19
CA VAL A 150 11.92 -3.77 0.26
C VAL A 150 12.29 -4.90 -0.67
N GLN A 151 12.14 -6.14 -0.21
CA GLN A 151 12.42 -7.31 -1.02
C GLN A 151 11.46 -7.37 -2.22
N ALA A 152 11.89 -8.04 -3.29
CA ALA A 152 11.01 -8.25 -4.44
C ALA A 152 9.81 -9.11 -4.02
N ASP A 153 8.62 -8.79 -4.55
CA ASP A 153 7.37 -9.48 -4.23
C ASP A 153 7.02 -9.44 -2.74
N HIS A 154 7.31 -8.31 -2.08
CA HIS A 154 7.01 -8.06 -0.67
C HIS A 154 6.42 -6.67 -0.46
N ALA A 155 5.48 -6.56 0.47
CA ALA A 155 4.99 -5.29 0.97
C ALA A 155 5.59 -5.00 2.35
N ARG A 156 6.18 -3.82 2.53
CA ARG A 156 6.65 -3.37 3.85
C ARG A 156 5.48 -2.88 4.69
N LEU A 157 5.30 -3.48 5.86
CA LEU A 157 4.24 -3.18 6.82
C LEU A 157 4.60 -1.99 7.72
N GLY A 158 5.88 -1.81 8.00
CA GLY A 158 6.33 -0.76 8.90
C GLY A 158 7.73 -1.03 9.39
N TYR A 159 8.15 -0.28 10.40
CA TYR A 159 9.42 -0.48 11.08
C TYR A 159 9.37 -0.08 12.55
N ALA A 160 10.23 -0.71 13.34
CA ALA A 160 10.47 -0.35 14.71
C ALA A 160 11.92 0.15 14.87
N THR A 161 12.13 1.13 15.73
CA THR A 161 13.46 1.55 16.17
C THR A 161 13.58 1.38 17.67
N VAL A 162 14.80 1.12 18.14
CA VAL A 162 15.08 0.97 19.58
C VAL A 162 16.40 1.63 19.95
N ILE A 163 16.48 2.11 21.18
CA ILE A 163 17.73 2.38 21.90
C ILE A 163 17.59 1.86 23.32
N LYS A 164 18.68 1.29 23.86
CA LYS A 164 18.77 0.88 25.27
C LYS A 164 19.92 1.59 25.95
N SER A 165 19.64 2.17 27.11
CA SER A 165 20.57 3.07 27.82
C SER A 165 21.44 2.36 28.88
N ASP A 166 21.06 1.17 29.31
CA ASP A 166 21.65 0.45 30.45
C ASP A 166 22.17 -0.96 30.09
N GLY A 167 22.57 -1.15 28.83
CA GLY A 167 23.19 -2.37 28.31
C GLY A 167 22.83 -2.57 26.85
N GLU A 168 23.23 -3.70 26.28
CA GLU A 168 22.86 -4.08 24.92
C GLU A 168 21.38 -4.46 24.84
N PHE A 169 20.77 -4.21 23.68
CA PHE A 169 19.45 -4.74 23.33
C PHE A 169 19.65 -5.96 22.44
N THR A 170 19.36 -7.15 22.95
CA THR A 170 19.43 -8.39 22.16
C THR A 170 18.05 -8.74 21.61
N GLY A 171 17.91 -8.76 20.28
CA GLY A 171 16.69 -9.16 19.59
C GLY A 171 16.16 -10.51 20.06
N GLY A 172 14.84 -10.61 20.19
CA GLY A 172 14.15 -11.83 20.64
C GLY A 172 14.37 -12.21 22.11
N THR A 173 15.22 -11.49 22.84
CA THR A 173 15.54 -11.74 24.25
C THR A 173 15.21 -10.56 25.14
N THR A 174 15.61 -9.36 24.75
CA THR A 174 15.32 -8.13 25.51
C THR A 174 13.89 -7.70 25.23
N GLU A 175 13.13 -7.45 26.28
CA GLU A 175 11.77 -6.94 26.13
C GLU A 175 11.79 -5.49 25.65
N TRP A 176 10.92 -5.18 24.68
CA TRP A 176 10.74 -3.84 24.12
C TRP A 176 10.17 -2.83 25.13
N THR A 177 9.62 -3.33 26.24
CA THR A 177 9.06 -2.55 27.35
C THR A 177 9.95 -2.55 28.59
N ALA A 178 11.15 -3.13 28.52
CA ALA A 178 12.07 -3.17 29.65
C ALA A 178 12.52 -1.76 30.07
N ALA A 179 12.93 -1.63 31.33
CA ALA A 179 13.56 -0.39 31.79
C ALA A 179 14.79 -0.04 30.94
N GLY A 180 15.00 1.24 30.70
CA GLY A 180 16.13 1.73 29.90
C GLY A 180 15.96 1.58 28.39
N VAL A 181 14.89 0.92 27.91
CA VAL A 181 14.53 0.78 26.49
C VAL A 181 13.59 1.89 26.06
N THR A 182 13.93 2.56 24.97
CA THR A 182 13.03 3.48 24.25
C THR A 182 12.81 2.93 22.86
N ALA A 183 11.56 2.56 22.56
CA ALA A 183 11.15 2.02 21.28
C ALA A 183 10.16 2.95 20.57
N VAL A 184 10.21 2.97 19.25
CA VAL A 184 9.23 3.66 18.39
C VAL A 184 8.78 2.68 17.31
N TYR A 185 7.46 2.60 17.11
CA TYR A 185 6.83 1.77 16.08
C TYR A 185 6.18 2.69 15.06
N VAL A 186 6.39 2.41 13.77
CA VAL A 186 5.86 3.19 12.67
C VAL A 186 5.22 2.26 11.66
N ASP A 187 3.92 2.43 11.46
CA ASP A 187 3.16 1.78 10.41
C ASP A 187 3.42 2.43 9.06
N LEU A 188 3.61 1.61 8.02
CA LEU A 188 3.60 2.10 6.65
C LEU A 188 2.15 2.15 6.17
N LEU A 189 1.56 3.33 6.27
CA LEU A 189 0.19 3.57 5.86
C LEU A 189 0.03 3.47 4.33
N PRO A 190 -1.19 3.19 3.84
CA PRO A 190 -1.49 3.23 2.41
C PRO A 190 -1.08 4.59 1.87
N THR A 191 -0.03 4.61 1.05
CA THR A 191 0.30 5.84 0.33
C THR A 191 -0.76 5.95 -0.74
N ALA A 192 -1.71 6.87 -0.56
CA ALA A 192 -2.71 7.22 -1.58
C ALA A 192 -2.01 7.93 -2.75
N LYS A 193 -1.24 7.15 -3.50
CA LYS A 193 -0.37 7.57 -4.59
C LYS A 193 -1.22 7.99 -5.81
N LEU A 194 -2.52 7.66 -5.80
CA LEU A 194 -3.53 8.10 -6.77
C LEU A 194 -3.67 9.64 -6.89
N SER A 195 -3.45 10.42 -5.82
CA SER A 195 -3.78 11.85 -5.86
C SER A 195 -2.71 12.73 -6.55
N SER A 196 -1.42 12.45 -6.38
CA SER A 196 -0.36 13.34 -6.87
C SER A 196 -0.07 13.15 -8.36
N ASP A 197 -0.18 11.93 -8.88
CA ASP A 197 0.12 11.63 -10.28
C ASP A 197 -1.06 11.88 -11.23
N LEU A 198 -2.30 11.67 -10.78
CA LEU A 198 -3.48 12.07 -11.56
C LEU A 198 -3.60 13.60 -11.67
N ILE A 199 -3.11 14.36 -10.69
CA ILE A 199 -3.09 15.83 -10.73
C ILE A 199 -1.94 16.37 -11.58
N SER A 200 -0.77 15.70 -11.59
CA SER A 200 0.40 16.15 -12.36
C SER A 200 0.24 15.93 -13.87
N ARG A 201 -0.53 14.91 -14.29
CA ARG A 201 -0.77 14.55 -15.70
C ARG A 201 -2.05 15.15 -16.30
N GLY A 202 -2.84 15.87 -15.50
CA GLY A 202 -4.03 16.59 -15.93
C GLY A 202 -3.81 18.05 -16.33
N LYS A 203 -2.54 18.49 -16.44
CA LYS A 203 -2.15 19.84 -16.90
C LYS A 203 -1.55 19.80 -18.30
#